data_AF-A0A1Z4IIF4-F1
#
_entry.id   AF-A0A1Z4IIF4-F1
#
_cell.length_a   1.000
_cell.length_b   1.000
_cell.length_c   1.000
_cell.angle_alpha   90.00
_cell.angle_beta   90.00
_cell.angle_gamma   90.00
#
_symmetry.space_group_name_H-M   'P 1'
#
loop_
_entity.id
_entity.type
_entity.pdbx_description
1 polymer ?
#
loop_
_entity_poly.entity_id
_entity_poly.type
_entity_poly.pdbx_seq_one_letter_code
_entity_poly.pdbx_strand_id
1 'polypeptide(L)'
;MKEKRNKTTLNTIRCGHCGNKTLMEIISEGSYTKDILFDSDACYGVWEDYLVKVLVCPNCLNFNIMEYSEERNTGSVSFIDYALDQLKPKYLYPQNKNFADTSSKAQDIRDTYREAVTCFQAELYTSSVVMCRKTMEMLCIYFNIKQPYTLDGKLSKMREQEIIDNKLYEWANALKYFGNEAVHSSTKFAKEDAQDILDFTYALVEYCIDFDYKFEKLLERRGKSKSSESDINNLTEDIINSLLQSLNANEVSIRYYSASILSQRNIELDKVIPVLLSLTDKNKFSPNAIHCLKSIGIKAIPELIKALESTNNSHNIRAAAASVLGDIGSKEHDVIKSLIKALKDTHEDVQYKATIALEKLGVAAVSTVVQNL
;
A
#
# COMPACT_ATOMS: atom_id res chain seq x y z
N MET A 1 -46.51 -19.71 -11.83
CA MET A 1 -45.25 -19.24 -11.20
C MET A 1 -45.30 -19.59 -9.73
N LYS A 2 -44.51 -20.56 -9.26
CA LYS A 2 -44.41 -20.85 -7.83
C LYS A 2 -43.67 -19.69 -7.16
N GLU A 3 -44.31 -19.01 -6.22
CA GLU A 3 -43.68 -18.03 -5.34
C GLU A 3 -42.41 -18.64 -4.74
N LYS A 4 -41.24 -18.17 -5.17
CA LYS A 4 -40.02 -18.36 -4.40
C LYS A 4 -40.20 -17.51 -3.14
N ARG A 5 -40.57 -18.13 -2.02
CA ARG A 5 -40.43 -17.49 -0.70
C ARG A 5 -38.95 -17.12 -0.57
N ASN A 6 -38.65 -15.82 -0.54
CA ASN A 6 -37.31 -15.34 -0.34
C ASN A 6 -36.81 -15.86 1.01
N LYS A 7 -35.84 -16.77 0.99
CA LYS A 7 -35.24 -17.31 2.22
C LYS A 7 -34.44 -16.19 2.85
N THR A 8 -34.70 -15.82 4.10
CA THR A 8 -33.82 -14.89 4.83
C THR A 8 -32.71 -15.66 5.53
N THR A 9 -31.62 -14.97 5.88
CA THR A 9 -30.60 -15.55 6.75
C THR A 9 -31.19 -15.89 8.13
N LEU A 10 -30.66 -16.93 8.78
CA LEU A 10 -31.11 -17.35 10.12
C LEU A 10 -30.61 -16.41 11.21
N ASN A 11 -29.43 -15.83 11.01
CA ASN A 11 -28.80 -14.89 11.93
C ASN A 11 -28.66 -13.50 11.29
N THR A 12 -28.59 -12.48 12.14
CA THR A 12 -28.34 -11.11 11.67
C THR A 12 -26.92 -10.99 11.14
N ILE A 13 -26.81 -10.48 9.92
CA ILE A 13 -25.54 -10.23 9.25
C ILE A 13 -25.35 -8.72 9.17
N ARG A 14 -24.13 -8.26 9.39
CA ARG A 14 -23.78 -6.85 9.22
C ARG A 14 -23.68 -6.53 7.73
N CYS A 15 -24.49 -5.63 7.20
CA CYS A 15 -24.37 -5.21 5.80
C CYS A 15 -22.99 -4.62 5.51
N GLY A 16 -22.34 -5.09 4.45
CA GLY A 16 -21.10 -4.50 3.96
C GLY A 16 -21.28 -3.06 3.51
N HIS A 17 -22.45 -2.73 2.95
CA HIS A 17 -22.76 -1.41 2.40
C HIS A 17 -23.33 -0.38 3.36
N CYS A 18 -24.03 -0.79 4.42
CA CYS A 18 -24.70 0.16 5.33
C CYS A 18 -24.36 -0.04 6.81
N GLY A 19 -23.51 -1.01 7.13
CA GLY A 19 -23.09 -1.29 8.50
C GLY A 19 -24.18 -1.88 9.40
N ASN A 20 -25.46 -1.90 9.00
CA ASN A 20 -26.55 -2.39 9.83
C ASN A 20 -26.54 -3.91 9.96
N LYS A 21 -26.71 -4.40 11.20
CA LYS A 21 -26.96 -5.82 11.48
C LYS A 21 -28.44 -6.12 11.24
N THR A 22 -28.74 -6.96 10.27
CA THR A 22 -30.11 -7.29 9.89
C THR A 22 -30.21 -8.71 9.32
N LEU A 23 -31.41 -9.27 9.28
CA LEU A 23 -31.68 -10.49 8.52
C LEU A 23 -31.68 -10.12 7.04
N MET A 24 -30.75 -10.69 6.28
CA MET A 24 -30.66 -10.39 4.85
C MET A 24 -31.47 -11.38 4.03
N GLU A 25 -31.94 -10.93 2.89
CA GLU A 25 -32.66 -11.76 1.95
C GLU A 25 -31.69 -12.56 1.08
N ILE A 26 -31.78 -13.89 1.05
CA ILE A 26 -30.96 -14.75 0.20
C ILE A 26 -31.59 -14.82 -1.20
N ILE A 27 -30.93 -14.24 -2.19
CA ILE A 27 -31.39 -14.23 -3.59
C ILE A 27 -30.78 -15.40 -4.37
N SER A 28 -29.55 -15.80 -4.03
CA SER A 28 -28.86 -16.92 -4.67
C SER A 28 -27.82 -17.55 -3.73
N GLU A 29 -27.53 -18.84 -3.93
CA GLU A 29 -26.49 -19.56 -3.20
C GLU A 29 -25.82 -20.61 -4.12
N GLY A 30 -24.55 -20.89 -3.88
CA GLY A 30 -23.78 -21.92 -4.61
C GLY A 30 -22.58 -22.39 -3.78
N SER A 31 -22.03 -23.55 -4.09
CA SER A 31 -20.88 -24.12 -3.37
C SER A 31 -19.79 -24.60 -4.32
N TYR A 32 -18.54 -24.62 -3.84
CA TYR A 32 -17.40 -25.19 -4.54
C TYR A 32 -16.41 -25.80 -3.55
N THR A 33 -15.55 -26.70 -4.03
CA THR A 33 -14.51 -27.37 -3.21
C THR A 33 -13.13 -27.00 -3.73
N LYS A 34 -12.14 -26.84 -2.83
CA LYS A 34 -10.76 -26.52 -3.17
C LYS A 34 -9.79 -27.52 -2.53
N ASP A 35 -8.87 -28.03 -3.34
CA ASP A 35 -7.82 -28.96 -2.92
C ASP A 35 -6.64 -28.17 -2.33
N ILE A 36 -6.16 -28.57 -1.15
CA ILE A 36 -5.19 -27.76 -0.38
C ILE A 36 -3.76 -28.31 -0.51
N LEU A 37 -3.55 -29.63 -0.42
CA LEU A 37 -2.23 -30.27 -0.54
C LEU A 37 -2.35 -31.75 -1.00
N PHE A 38 -1.47 -32.17 -1.91
CA PHE A 38 -1.03 -33.56 -2.09
C PHE A 38 0.27 -33.72 -1.30
N ASP A 39 0.21 -34.27 -0.09
CA ASP A 39 1.40 -34.79 0.57
C ASP A 39 1.65 -36.20 0.03
N SER A 40 2.81 -36.44 -0.61
CA SER A 40 3.11 -37.74 -1.23
C SER A 40 3.20 -38.89 -0.23
N ASP A 41 3.30 -38.58 1.07
CA ASP A 41 3.40 -39.57 2.15
C ASP A 41 2.08 -39.78 2.92
N ALA A 42 1.02 -39.00 2.66
CA ALA A 42 -0.28 -39.16 3.31
C ALA A 42 -1.35 -39.64 2.32
N CYS A 43 -1.87 -40.86 2.51
CA CYS A 43 -2.91 -41.48 1.66
C CYS A 43 -4.31 -40.83 1.71
N TYR A 44 -4.46 -39.56 2.09
CA TYR A 44 -5.74 -38.84 2.10
C TYR A 44 -5.58 -37.41 1.60
N GLY A 45 -6.38 -37.03 0.59
CA GLY A 45 -6.49 -35.64 0.13
C GLY A 45 -7.27 -34.79 1.12
N VAL A 46 -6.81 -33.56 1.35
CA VAL A 46 -7.49 -32.55 2.17
C VAL A 46 -8.22 -31.56 1.26
N TRP A 47 -9.54 -31.47 1.42
CA TRP A 47 -10.42 -30.59 0.65
C TRP A 47 -11.23 -29.66 1.56
N GLU A 48 -11.24 -28.37 1.23
CA GLU A 48 -12.11 -27.36 1.85
C GLU A 48 -13.35 -27.12 1.00
N ASP A 49 -14.53 -27.16 1.63
CA ASP A 49 -15.78 -26.76 0.98
C ASP A 49 -16.10 -25.30 1.29
N TYR A 50 -16.56 -24.59 0.27
CA TYR A 50 -16.92 -23.20 0.31
C TYR A 50 -18.39 -23.05 -0.08
N LEU A 51 -19.13 -22.23 0.68
CA LEU A 51 -20.49 -21.82 0.38
C LEU A 51 -20.50 -20.32 0.08
N VAL A 52 -21.07 -19.92 -1.05
CA VAL A 52 -21.21 -18.52 -1.46
C VAL A 52 -22.70 -18.15 -1.48
N LYS A 53 -23.05 -17.04 -0.84
CA LYS A 53 -24.43 -16.50 -0.82
C LYS A 53 -24.47 -15.08 -1.37
N VAL A 54 -25.47 -14.82 -2.20
CA VAL A 54 -25.85 -13.47 -2.65
C VAL A 54 -27.05 -13.02 -1.83
N LEU A 55 -26.84 -11.97 -1.04
CA LEU A 55 -27.76 -11.48 -0.02
C LEU A 55 -28.18 -10.04 -0.30
N VAL A 56 -29.45 -9.68 -0.18
CA VAL A 56 -29.88 -8.28 -0.23
C VAL A 56 -30.15 -7.75 1.17
N CYS A 57 -29.57 -6.59 1.46
CA CYS A 57 -29.83 -5.90 2.72
C CYS A 57 -31.18 -5.17 2.63
N PRO A 58 -32.15 -5.47 3.51
CA PRO A 58 -33.44 -4.78 3.49
C PRO A 58 -33.35 -3.29 3.83
N ASN A 59 -32.24 -2.85 4.45
CA ASN A 59 -32.09 -1.45 4.88
C ASN A 59 -31.53 -0.53 3.79
N CYS A 60 -30.56 -1.00 2.99
CA CYS A 60 -29.96 -0.18 1.92
C CYS A 60 -30.23 -0.72 0.53
N LEU A 61 -30.94 -1.84 0.41
CA LEU A 61 -31.32 -2.51 -0.84
C LEU A 61 -30.15 -2.94 -1.74
N ASN A 62 -28.91 -2.83 -1.26
CA ASN A 62 -27.73 -3.33 -1.94
C ASN A 62 -27.51 -4.82 -1.70
N PHE A 63 -26.92 -5.49 -2.69
CA PHE A 63 -26.55 -6.89 -2.60
C PHE A 63 -25.15 -7.06 -1.99
N ASN A 64 -24.96 -8.10 -1.18
CA ASN A 64 -23.73 -8.56 -0.57
C ASN A 64 -23.44 -9.95 -1.14
N ILE A 65 -22.19 -10.23 -1.48
CA ILE A 65 -21.73 -11.57 -1.86
C ILE A 65 -20.80 -12.02 -0.75
N MET A 66 -21.13 -13.14 -0.11
CA MET A 66 -20.43 -13.63 1.08
C MET A 66 -20.02 -15.08 0.90
N GLU A 67 -18.79 -15.39 1.28
CA GLU A 67 -18.18 -16.72 1.24
C GLU A 67 -18.01 -17.24 2.67
N TYR A 68 -18.36 -18.51 2.87
CA TYR A 68 -18.25 -19.24 4.12
C TYR A 68 -17.36 -20.46 3.84
N SER A 69 -16.32 -20.68 4.65
CA SER A 69 -15.38 -21.81 4.51
C SER A 69 -15.28 -22.58 5.83
N GLU A 70 -15.16 -23.90 5.77
CA GLU A 70 -15.04 -24.77 6.95
C GLU A 70 -13.70 -25.53 6.89
N GLU A 71 -12.84 -25.37 7.90
CA GLU A 71 -11.60 -26.16 8.03
C GLU A 71 -11.97 -27.57 8.51
N ARG A 72 -12.04 -28.54 7.57
CA ARG A 72 -12.27 -29.95 7.93
C ARG A 72 -11.00 -30.58 8.48
N ASN A 73 -10.87 -30.63 9.80
CA ASN A 73 -9.98 -31.59 10.44
C ASN A 73 -10.72 -32.92 10.67
N THR A 74 -10.31 -33.92 9.88
CA THR A 74 -10.63 -35.36 9.97
C THR A 74 -12.02 -35.84 9.54
N GLY A 75 -12.00 -36.71 8.53
CA GLY A 75 -12.89 -37.86 8.30
C GLY A 75 -14.38 -37.75 8.61
N SER A 76 -15.18 -37.68 7.55
CA SER A 76 -16.60 -38.09 7.43
C SER A 76 -17.64 -37.35 8.29
N VAL A 77 -18.46 -36.49 7.66
CA VAL A 77 -19.94 -36.48 7.65
C VAL A 77 -20.40 -35.56 6.50
N SER A 78 -21.43 -35.96 5.74
CA SER A 78 -22.09 -35.18 4.68
C SER A 78 -22.83 -33.95 5.22
N PHE A 79 -23.05 -32.92 4.39
CA PHE A 79 -23.83 -31.67 4.58
C PHE A 79 -25.20 -31.80 5.30
N ILE A 80 -25.24 -32.22 6.57
CA ILE A 80 -26.46 -32.31 7.36
C ILE A 80 -26.20 -31.69 8.74
N ASP A 81 -26.77 -30.49 8.91
CA ASP A 81 -27.20 -29.88 10.17
C ASP A 81 -26.22 -29.86 11.34
N TYR A 82 -25.10 -29.11 11.27
CA TYR A 82 -24.56 -28.44 12.47
C TYR A 82 -23.83 -27.12 12.11
N ALA A 83 -24.38 -26.02 12.65
CA ALA A 83 -23.77 -24.72 12.92
C ALA A 83 -22.75 -24.12 11.92
N LEU A 84 -23.26 -23.64 10.77
CA LEU A 84 -22.66 -22.52 10.01
C LEU A 84 -22.43 -21.24 10.87
N ASP A 85 -22.95 -21.23 12.10
CA ASP A 85 -22.97 -20.12 13.06
C ASP A 85 -21.62 -19.79 13.70
N GLN A 86 -20.60 -20.64 13.52
CA GLN A 86 -19.23 -20.36 14.01
C GLN A 86 -18.26 -19.91 12.92
N LEU A 87 -18.67 -19.96 11.65
CA LEU A 87 -17.80 -19.58 10.54
C LEU A 87 -17.85 -18.08 10.32
N LYS A 88 -16.70 -17.40 10.39
CA LYS A 88 -16.60 -15.97 10.06
C LYS A 88 -16.75 -15.80 8.54
N PRO A 89 -17.84 -15.19 8.06
CA PRO A 89 -18.02 -15.03 6.62
C PRO A 89 -17.08 -13.97 6.07
N LYS A 90 -16.58 -14.22 4.86
CA LYS A 90 -15.75 -13.30 4.09
C LYS A 90 -16.62 -12.58 3.06
N TYR A 91 -16.53 -11.25 3.00
CA TYR A 91 -17.21 -10.47 1.95
C TYR A 91 -16.43 -10.58 0.65
N LEU A 92 -17.05 -11.14 -0.37
CA LEU A 92 -16.60 -11.03 -1.76
C LEU A 92 -17.09 -9.72 -2.39
N TYR A 93 -18.27 -9.26 -1.98
CA TYR A 93 -18.85 -7.96 -2.37
C TYR A 93 -19.79 -7.41 -1.28
N PRO A 94 -19.84 -6.09 -1.04
CA PRO A 94 -18.85 -5.13 -1.49
C PRO A 94 -17.48 -5.55 -0.95
N GLN A 95 -16.43 -5.34 -1.73
CA GLN A 95 -15.10 -5.35 -1.15
C GLN A 95 -15.02 -4.10 -0.30
N ASN A 96 -15.50 -4.22 0.93
CA ASN A 96 -15.24 -3.22 1.92
C ASN A 96 -13.74 -3.08 1.95
N LYS A 97 -13.28 -1.83 1.83
CA LYS A 97 -11.97 -1.41 2.31
C LYS A 97 -11.96 -1.65 3.82
N ASN A 98 -11.97 -2.92 4.21
CA ASN A 98 -11.72 -3.32 5.56
C ASN A 98 -10.26 -3.00 5.76
N PHE A 99 -9.97 -2.25 6.82
CA PHE A 99 -8.63 -2.18 7.34
C PHE A 99 -8.04 -3.58 7.31
N ALA A 100 -6.91 -3.69 6.64
CA ALA A 100 -6.28 -4.96 6.33
C ALA A 100 -5.69 -5.61 7.60
N ASP A 101 -5.60 -4.86 8.69
CA ASP A 101 -5.18 -5.36 9.98
C ASP A 101 -6.35 -5.91 10.82
N THR A 102 -6.20 -7.16 11.27
CA THR A 102 -7.08 -7.86 12.22
C THR A 102 -6.50 -7.92 13.63
N SER A 103 -5.40 -7.22 13.92
CA SER A 103 -4.76 -7.25 15.24
C SER A 103 -5.69 -6.68 16.32
N SER A 104 -5.75 -7.27 17.50
CA SER A 104 -6.57 -6.74 18.60
C SER A 104 -6.12 -5.36 19.10
N LYS A 105 -4.89 -4.93 18.77
CA LYS A 105 -4.22 -3.76 19.34
C LYS A 105 -4.88 -2.41 19.00
N ALA A 106 -5.58 -2.32 17.86
CA ALA A 106 -6.24 -1.10 17.39
C ALA A 106 -7.72 -1.30 17.03
N GLN A 107 -8.34 -2.35 17.58
CA GLN A 107 -9.71 -2.74 17.22
C GLN A 107 -10.72 -1.62 17.51
N ASP A 108 -10.58 -0.93 18.64
CA ASP A 108 -11.48 0.15 19.06
C ASP A 108 -11.45 1.36 18.11
N ILE A 109 -10.28 1.68 17.53
CA ILE A 109 -10.12 2.78 16.56
C ILE A 109 -10.88 2.44 15.28
N ARG A 110 -10.71 1.21 14.79
CA ARG A 110 -11.37 0.74 13.59
C ARG A 110 -12.88 0.61 13.77
N ASP A 111 -13.34 0.18 14.94
CA ASP A 111 -14.76 0.10 15.24
C ASP A 111 -15.38 1.50 15.33
N THR A 112 -14.68 2.46 15.92
CA THR A 112 -15.09 3.88 15.91
C THR A 112 -15.18 4.43 14.48
N TYR A 113 -14.22 4.11 13.61
CA TYR A 113 -14.30 4.48 12.19
C TYR A 113 -15.48 3.82 11.47
N ARG A 114 -15.77 2.54 11.74
CA ARG A 114 -16.93 1.84 11.17
C ARG A 114 -18.25 2.48 11.61
N GLU A 115 -18.32 3.01 12.83
CA GLU A 115 -19.46 3.81 13.29
C GLU A 115 -19.59 5.10 12.46
N ALA A 116 -18.48 5.78 12.15
CA ALA A 116 -18.49 6.96 11.26
C ALA A 116 -19.07 6.64 9.87
N VAL A 117 -18.67 5.50 9.29
CA VAL A 117 -19.20 4.98 8.02
C VAL A 117 -20.70 4.66 8.11
N THR A 118 -21.13 4.06 9.21
CA THR A 118 -22.55 3.77 9.45
C THR A 118 -23.38 5.05 9.53
N CYS A 119 -22.88 6.08 10.24
CA CYS A 119 -23.51 7.41 10.27
C CYS A 119 -23.61 8.03 8.87
N PHE A 120 -22.54 7.94 8.08
CA PHE A 120 -22.53 8.48 6.71
C PHE A 120 -23.58 7.81 5.82
N GLN A 121 -23.65 6.48 5.88
CA GLN A 121 -24.60 5.68 5.11
C GLN A 121 -26.06 5.90 5.53
N ALA A 122 -26.28 6.35 6.76
CA ALA A 122 -27.58 6.78 7.27
C ALA A 122 -27.89 8.26 6.98
N GLU A 123 -27.09 8.94 6.15
CA GLU A 123 -27.20 10.37 5.81
C GLU A 123 -27.05 11.31 7.03
N LEU A 124 -26.42 10.84 8.10
CA LEU A 124 -26.13 11.59 9.32
C LEU A 124 -24.71 12.19 9.23
N TYR A 125 -24.52 13.13 8.29
CA TYR A 125 -23.20 13.66 7.93
C TYR A 125 -22.46 14.32 9.10
N THR A 126 -23.13 15.18 9.88
CA THR A 126 -22.51 15.80 11.08
C THR A 126 -22.03 14.74 12.08
N SER A 127 -22.84 13.71 12.33
CA SER A 127 -22.46 12.61 13.23
C SER A 127 -21.28 11.81 12.69
N SER A 128 -21.25 11.58 11.37
CA SER A 128 -20.12 10.92 10.71
C SER A 128 -18.81 11.69 10.91
N VAL A 129 -18.83 13.01 10.72
CA VAL A 129 -17.66 13.88 10.92
C VAL A 129 -17.20 13.88 12.38
N VAL A 130 -18.13 13.92 13.35
CA VAL A 130 -17.79 13.82 14.79
C VAL A 130 -17.09 12.49 15.10
N MET A 131 -17.58 11.40 14.53
CA MET A 131 -16.98 10.08 14.71
C MET A 131 -15.60 9.99 14.05
N CYS A 132 -15.41 10.59 12.87
CA CYS A 132 -14.10 10.70 12.23
C CYS A 132 -13.09 11.45 13.12
N ARG A 133 -13.50 12.58 13.71
CA ARG A 133 -12.67 13.33 14.67
C ARG A 133 -12.30 12.48 15.89
N LYS A 134 -13.26 11.74 16.45
CA LYS A 134 -13.01 10.81 17.57
C LYS A 134 -12.01 9.73 17.17
N THR A 135 -12.12 9.16 15.97
CA THR A 135 -11.16 8.19 15.44
C THR A 135 -9.74 8.77 15.39
N MET A 136 -9.57 9.99 14.88
CA MET A 136 -8.25 10.65 14.82
C MET A 136 -7.68 10.94 16.22
N GLU A 137 -8.51 11.34 17.17
CA GLU A 137 -8.11 11.54 18.57
C GLU A 137 -7.63 10.24 19.21
N MET A 138 -8.37 9.15 19.00
CA MET A 138 -7.97 7.82 19.48
C MET A 138 -6.67 7.35 18.83
N LEU A 139 -6.47 7.65 17.54
CA LEU A 139 -5.21 7.38 16.84
C LEU A 139 -4.04 8.14 17.47
N CYS A 140 -4.18 9.43 17.76
CA CYS A 140 -3.14 10.21 18.43
C CYS A 140 -2.76 9.58 19.79
N ILE A 141 -3.77 9.16 20.57
CA ILE A 141 -3.56 8.51 21.88
C ILE A 141 -2.86 7.17 21.72
N TYR A 142 -3.17 6.40 20.67
CA TYR A 142 -2.53 5.12 20.37
C TYR A 142 -1.00 5.27 20.20
N PHE A 143 -0.56 6.36 19.57
CA PHE A 143 0.87 6.70 19.46
C PHE A 143 1.42 7.45 20.69
N ASN A 144 0.72 7.41 21.83
CA ASN A 144 1.08 8.08 23.08
C ASN A 144 1.15 9.63 22.99
N ILE A 145 0.49 10.24 22.01
CA ILE A 145 0.44 11.71 21.86
C ILE A 145 -0.82 12.24 22.53
N LYS A 146 -0.68 12.62 23.81
CA LYS A 146 -1.80 13.17 24.62
C LYS A 146 -1.85 14.70 24.65
N GLN A 147 -0.74 15.36 24.31
CA GLN A 147 -0.57 16.81 24.37
C GLN A 147 0.02 17.32 23.06
N PRO A 148 -0.36 18.51 22.56
CA PRO A 148 -1.32 19.48 23.10
C PRO A 148 -2.75 18.93 23.13
N TYR A 149 -3.66 19.56 23.90
CA TYR A 149 -5.04 19.07 24.00
C TYR A 149 -5.84 19.15 22.69
N THR A 150 -5.44 20.01 21.77
CA THR A 150 -6.08 20.14 20.46
C THR A 150 -5.63 19.03 19.51
N LEU A 151 -6.58 18.45 18.77
CA LEU A 151 -6.28 17.44 17.75
C LEU A 151 -5.18 17.92 16.78
N ASP A 152 -5.28 19.17 16.33
CA ASP A 152 -4.27 19.81 15.47
C ASP A 152 -2.86 19.81 16.06
N GLY A 153 -2.73 20.14 17.35
CA GLY A 153 -1.44 20.09 18.02
C GLY A 153 -0.91 18.67 18.10
N LYS A 154 -1.79 17.68 18.28
CA LYS A 154 -1.40 16.26 18.30
C LYS A 154 -0.96 15.79 16.93
N LEU A 155 -1.66 16.20 15.86
CA LEU A 155 -1.30 15.90 14.47
C LEU A 155 0.04 16.58 14.07
N SER A 156 0.30 17.81 14.55
CA SER A 156 1.62 18.45 14.38
C SER A 156 2.72 17.62 15.03
N LYS A 157 2.48 17.10 16.23
CA LYS A 157 3.42 16.19 16.89
C LYS A 157 3.56 14.85 16.18
N MET A 158 2.47 14.30 15.62
CA MET A 158 2.56 13.09 14.79
C MET A 158 3.49 13.32 13.60
N ARG A 159 3.43 14.49 12.97
CA ARG A 159 4.36 14.88 11.90
C ARG A 159 5.79 15.08 12.43
N GLU A 160 5.97 15.78 13.54
CA GLU A 160 7.30 16.00 14.14
C GLU A 160 7.99 14.69 14.56
N GLN A 161 7.21 13.69 14.95
CA GLN A 161 7.68 12.34 15.27
C GLN A 161 7.74 11.41 14.05
N GLU A 162 7.50 11.95 12.85
CA GLU A 162 7.50 11.22 11.57
C GLU A 162 6.54 10.02 11.52
N ILE A 163 5.51 10.01 12.37
CA ILE A 163 4.41 9.04 12.32
C ILE A 163 3.54 9.29 11.09
N ILE A 164 3.43 10.54 10.65
CA ILE A 164 2.78 10.94 9.40
C ILE A 164 3.70 11.86 8.61
N ASP A 165 3.62 11.80 7.28
CA ASP A 165 4.37 12.69 6.41
C ASP A 165 3.74 14.09 6.32
N ASN A 166 4.46 15.04 5.70
CA ASN A 166 3.98 16.40 5.56
C ASN A 166 2.71 16.50 4.68
N LYS A 167 2.53 15.58 3.72
CA LYS A 167 1.38 15.59 2.81
C LYS A 167 0.09 15.19 3.54
N LEU A 168 0.15 14.15 4.37
CA LEU A 168 -0.92 13.74 5.26
C LEU A 168 -1.24 14.82 6.28
N TYR A 169 -0.21 15.50 6.81
CA TYR A 169 -0.41 16.63 7.72
C TYR A 169 -1.10 17.83 7.05
N GLU A 170 -0.71 18.20 5.82
CA GLU A 170 -1.37 19.26 5.06
C GLU A 170 -2.83 18.94 4.75
N TRP A 171 -3.13 17.70 4.39
CA TRP A 171 -4.51 17.22 4.23
C TRP A 171 -5.30 17.27 5.54
N ALA A 172 -4.69 16.85 6.66
CA ALA A 172 -5.31 16.96 7.97
C ALA A 172 -5.64 18.41 8.35
N ASN A 173 -4.73 19.34 8.02
CA ASN A 173 -4.92 20.77 8.23
C ASN A 173 -6.03 21.35 7.36
N ALA A 174 -6.15 20.92 6.10
CA ALA A 174 -7.23 21.35 5.21
C ALA A 174 -8.61 20.91 5.75
N LEU A 175 -8.68 19.75 6.40
CA LEU A 175 -9.92 19.17 6.92
C LEU A 175 -10.20 19.54 8.40
N LYS A 176 -9.28 20.26 9.06
CA LYS A 176 -9.34 20.67 10.47
C LYS A 176 -10.53 21.56 10.80
N TYR A 177 -10.94 22.42 9.87
CA TYR A 177 -12.01 23.39 10.08
C TYR A 177 -13.34 22.68 10.39
N PHE A 178 -13.59 21.56 9.73
CA PHE A 178 -14.80 20.78 9.82
C PHE A 178 -14.99 20.06 11.16
N GLY A 179 -13.93 19.53 11.77
CA GLY A 179 -14.02 18.79 13.03
C GLY A 179 -14.42 19.65 14.23
N ASN A 180 -13.97 20.90 14.29
CA ASN A 180 -14.36 21.84 15.35
C ASN A 180 -15.76 22.41 15.11
N GLU A 181 -16.11 22.68 13.85
CA GLU A 181 -17.45 23.14 13.47
C GLU A 181 -18.53 22.09 13.73
N ALA A 182 -18.26 20.80 13.50
CA ALA A 182 -19.25 19.73 13.74
C ALA A 182 -19.69 19.61 15.21
N VAL A 183 -18.89 20.10 16.15
CA VAL A 183 -19.18 20.05 17.59
C VAL A 183 -19.75 21.38 18.12
N HIS A 184 -19.35 22.51 17.55
CA HIS A 184 -19.63 23.85 18.11
C HIS A 184 -20.49 24.75 17.21
N SER A 185 -20.81 24.34 15.99
CA SER A 185 -21.64 25.11 15.06
C SER A 185 -23.00 24.42 14.82
N SER A 186 -24.02 25.21 14.47
CA SER A 186 -25.34 24.70 14.05
C SER A 186 -25.36 24.28 12.57
N THR A 187 -24.21 24.33 11.90
CA THR A 187 -24.05 24.09 10.46
C THR A 187 -24.16 22.61 10.13
N LYS A 188 -24.99 22.28 9.13
CA LYS A 188 -25.09 20.91 8.59
C LYS A 188 -24.03 20.72 7.52
N PHE A 189 -23.38 19.55 7.55
CA PHE A 189 -22.37 19.18 6.57
C PHE A 189 -23.01 18.71 5.26
N ALA A 190 -22.42 19.09 4.13
CA ALA A 190 -22.74 18.50 2.85
C ALA A 190 -22.24 17.04 2.80
N LYS A 191 -22.80 16.25 1.89
CA LYS A 191 -22.41 14.86 1.70
C LYS A 191 -20.95 14.76 1.26
N GLU A 192 -20.54 15.65 0.38
CA GLU A 192 -19.20 15.72 -0.21
C GLU A 192 -18.15 16.00 0.87
N ASP A 193 -18.37 17.01 1.72
CA ASP A 193 -17.45 17.35 2.81
C ASP A 193 -17.30 16.18 3.80
N ALA A 194 -18.42 15.53 4.15
CA ALA A 194 -18.39 14.37 5.04
C ALA A 194 -17.69 13.16 4.41
N GLN A 195 -17.80 12.98 3.09
CA GLN A 195 -17.11 11.91 2.36
C GLN A 195 -15.60 12.16 2.35
N ASP A 196 -15.15 13.39 2.06
CA ASP A 196 -13.74 13.75 2.05
C ASP A 196 -13.07 13.52 3.42
N ILE A 197 -13.76 13.88 4.50
CA ILE A 197 -13.29 13.65 5.87
C ILE A 197 -13.21 12.16 6.19
N LEU A 198 -14.21 11.38 5.73
CA LEU A 198 -14.27 9.94 5.94
C LEU A 198 -13.13 9.23 5.20
N ASP A 199 -12.91 9.57 3.92
CA ASP A 199 -11.83 9.03 3.11
C ASP A 199 -10.45 9.39 3.66
N PHE A 200 -10.27 10.62 4.15
CA PHE A 200 -9.04 11.02 4.81
C PHE A 200 -8.82 10.24 6.13
N THR A 201 -9.86 10.09 6.94
CA THR A 201 -9.77 9.33 8.20
C THR A 201 -9.40 7.87 7.92
N TYR A 202 -9.95 7.26 6.87
CA TYR A 202 -9.56 5.94 6.41
C TYR A 202 -8.08 5.89 6.04
N ALA A 203 -7.63 6.80 5.18
CA ALA A 203 -6.24 6.86 4.73
C ALA A 203 -5.26 7.02 5.90
N LEU A 204 -5.60 7.87 6.88
CA LEU A 204 -4.78 8.11 8.06
C LEU A 204 -4.68 6.86 8.95
N VAL A 205 -5.80 6.18 9.22
CA VAL A 205 -5.81 4.93 10.00
C VAL A 205 -5.09 3.81 9.26
N GLU A 206 -5.31 3.67 7.94
CA GLU A 206 -4.63 2.67 7.13
C GLU A 206 -3.11 2.92 7.07
N TYR A 207 -2.70 4.18 6.91
CA TYR A 207 -1.29 4.59 6.96
C TYR A 207 -0.63 4.24 8.29
N CYS A 208 -1.19 4.75 9.39
CA CYS A 208 -0.54 4.63 10.68
C CYS A 208 -0.63 3.23 11.30
N ILE A 209 -1.71 2.47 11.06
CA ILE A 209 -1.92 1.17 11.72
C ILE A 209 -1.64 0.03 10.76
N ASP A 210 -2.30 0.02 9.60
CA ASP A 210 -2.30 -1.15 8.74
C ASP A 210 -0.99 -1.30 7.96
N PHE A 211 -0.43 -0.20 7.46
CA PHE A 211 0.84 -0.25 6.74
C PHE A 211 2.00 -0.55 7.69
N ASP A 212 2.03 0.06 8.87
CA ASP A 212 2.99 -0.28 9.92
C ASP A 212 2.96 -1.78 10.26
N TYR A 213 1.78 -2.34 10.50
CA TYR A 213 1.63 -3.76 10.78
C TYR A 213 2.01 -4.67 9.61
N LYS A 214 1.57 -4.34 8.38
CA LYS A 214 1.93 -5.10 7.17
C LYS A 214 3.44 -5.10 6.97
N PHE A 215 4.08 -3.96 7.26
CA PHE A 215 5.52 -3.81 7.18
C PHE A 215 6.22 -4.63 8.26
N GLU A 216 5.76 -4.59 9.51
CA GLU A 216 6.25 -5.44 10.60
C GLU A 216 6.18 -6.93 10.22
N LYS A 217 5.01 -7.42 9.78
CA LYS A 217 4.86 -8.80 9.31
C LYS A 217 5.76 -9.14 8.11
N LEU A 218 6.02 -8.18 7.23
CA LEU A 218 6.96 -8.36 6.12
C LEU A 218 8.39 -8.49 6.63
N LEU A 219 8.79 -7.70 7.62
CA LEU A 219 10.11 -7.78 8.25
C LEU A 219 10.28 -9.11 9.00
N GLU A 220 9.27 -9.54 9.75
CA GLU A 220 9.23 -10.84 10.44
C GLU A 220 9.41 -12.00 9.45
N ARG A 221 8.64 -12.03 8.36
CA ARG A 221 8.77 -13.05 7.29
C ARG A 221 10.15 -13.06 6.64
N ARG A 222 10.86 -11.92 6.64
CA ARG A 222 12.21 -11.79 6.07
C ARG A 222 13.33 -11.96 7.11
N GLY A 223 12.99 -12.29 8.36
CA GLY A 223 13.96 -12.50 9.45
C GLY A 223 14.71 -11.23 9.87
N LYS A 224 14.13 -10.03 9.67
CA LYS A 224 14.73 -8.76 10.09
C LYS A 224 14.01 -8.24 11.35
N SER A 225 14.75 -8.10 12.46
CA SER A 225 14.27 -7.40 13.66
C SER A 225 14.21 -5.88 13.40
N LYS A 226 13.22 -5.21 13.99
CA LYS A 226 13.09 -3.76 14.04
C LYS A 226 14.34 -3.20 14.72
N SER A 227 15.29 -2.65 13.95
CA SER A 227 16.34 -1.82 14.54
C SER A 227 15.65 -0.61 15.14
N SER A 228 15.84 -0.42 16.45
CA SER A 228 15.37 0.74 17.20
C SER A 228 15.86 2.02 16.52
N GLU A 229 14.96 2.71 15.84
CA GLU A 229 15.20 4.02 15.25
C GLU A 229 14.95 5.07 16.34
N SER A 230 15.98 5.30 17.14
CA SER A 230 16.12 6.50 17.97
C SER A 230 17.28 7.32 17.41
N ASP A 231 17.00 8.57 17.05
CA ASP A 231 17.94 9.68 16.87
C ASP A 231 18.83 9.76 15.59
N ILE A 232 18.27 9.63 14.38
CA ILE A 232 18.99 10.00 13.11
C ILE A 232 18.26 11.07 12.28
N ASN A 233 17.38 11.87 12.89
CA ASN A 233 16.63 12.87 12.12
C ASN A 233 17.27 14.23 11.94
N ASN A 234 18.55 14.36 12.28
CA ASN A 234 19.42 15.33 11.63
C ASN A 234 20.77 14.69 11.37
N LEU A 235 21.07 14.36 10.10
CA LEU A 235 22.46 14.13 9.70
C LEU A 235 23.18 15.47 9.91
N THR A 236 24.04 15.54 10.93
CA THR A 236 24.95 16.68 11.08
C THR A 236 25.86 16.75 9.87
N GLU A 237 26.36 17.94 9.56
CA GLU A 237 27.26 18.17 8.43
C GLU A 237 28.49 17.25 8.47
N ASP A 238 28.97 16.93 9.68
CA ASP A 238 30.05 15.97 9.92
C ASP A 238 29.69 14.54 9.46
N ILE A 239 28.46 14.08 9.73
CA ILE A 239 28.01 12.76 9.29
C ILE A 239 27.87 12.74 7.76
N ILE A 240 27.33 13.81 7.16
CA ILE A 240 27.25 13.94 5.70
C ILE A 240 28.64 13.81 5.08
N ASN A 241 29.61 14.56 5.61
CA ASN A 241 31.00 14.51 5.13
C ASN A 241 31.63 13.13 5.30
N SER A 242 31.37 12.46 6.42
CA SER A 242 31.85 11.08 6.65
C SER A 242 31.22 10.07 5.67
N LEU A 243 29.93 10.20 5.38
CA LEU A 243 29.24 9.35 4.39
C LEU A 243 29.76 9.63 2.97
N LEU A 244 29.99 10.90 2.62
CA LEU A 244 30.59 11.28 1.34
C LEU A 244 31.99 10.70 1.17
N GLN A 245 32.81 10.70 2.22
CA GLN A 245 34.12 10.05 2.20
C GLN A 245 33.97 8.52 2.03
N SER A 246 32.99 7.93 2.71
CA SER A 246 32.70 6.50 2.69
C SER A 246 32.16 5.98 1.35
N LEU A 247 31.74 6.87 0.44
CA LEU A 247 31.44 6.52 -0.96
C LEU A 247 32.65 5.93 -1.70
N ASN A 248 33.87 6.25 -1.25
CA ASN A 248 35.12 5.74 -1.81
C ASN A 248 35.75 4.63 -0.96
N ALA A 249 35.03 4.08 0.02
CA ALA A 249 35.55 3.02 0.87
C ALA A 249 35.90 1.77 0.05
N ASN A 250 36.95 1.04 0.47
CA ASN A 250 37.35 -0.21 -0.19
C ASN A 250 36.23 -1.26 -0.13
N GLU A 251 35.49 -1.31 0.98
CA GLU A 251 34.41 -2.28 1.16
C GLU A 251 33.15 -1.85 0.40
N VAL A 252 32.68 -2.74 -0.47
CA VAL A 252 31.45 -2.57 -1.26
C VAL A 252 30.24 -2.27 -0.36
N SER A 253 30.12 -2.93 0.80
CA SER A 253 29.00 -2.74 1.72
C SER A 253 28.95 -1.31 2.26
N ILE A 254 30.11 -0.75 2.62
CA ILE A 254 30.22 0.62 3.15
C ILE A 254 29.82 1.64 2.08
N ARG A 255 30.28 1.45 0.83
CA ARG A 255 29.87 2.30 -0.30
C ARG A 255 28.36 2.25 -0.52
N TYR A 256 27.78 1.05 -0.52
CA TYR A 256 26.34 0.87 -0.69
C TYR A 256 25.54 1.56 0.40
N TYR A 257 25.85 1.32 1.68
CA TYR A 257 25.09 1.90 2.78
C TYR A 257 25.21 3.43 2.77
N SER A 258 26.41 3.97 2.54
CA SER A 258 26.63 5.41 2.43
C SER A 258 25.84 6.03 1.26
N ALA A 259 25.90 5.42 0.08
CA ALA A 259 25.16 5.84 -1.09
C ALA A 259 23.64 5.76 -0.87
N SER A 260 23.15 4.71 -0.19
CA SER A 260 21.74 4.52 0.09
C SER A 260 21.18 5.61 1.00
N ILE A 261 21.89 5.95 2.09
CA ILE A 261 21.47 6.99 3.05
C ILE A 261 21.47 8.37 2.37
N LEU A 262 22.53 8.71 1.64
CA LEU A 262 22.62 9.98 0.92
C LEU A 262 21.54 10.09 -0.18
N SER A 263 21.22 8.97 -0.87
CA SER A 263 20.17 8.93 -1.88
C SER A 263 18.77 9.18 -1.31
N GLN A 264 18.45 8.59 -0.16
CA GLN A 264 17.16 8.77 0.52
C GLN A 264 16.94 10.22 0.94
N ARG A 265 18.02 10.95 1.23
CA ARG A 265 17.98 12.35 1.63
C ARG A 265 18.21 13.33 0.48
N ASN A 266 18.39 12.83 -0.76
CA ASN A 266 18.68 13.65 -1.95
C ASN A 266 19.93 14.54 -1.81
N ILE A 267 20.97 14.08 -1.12
CA ILE A 267 22.20 14.83 -0.86
C ILE A 267 23.27 14.43 -1.89
N GLU A 268 23.91 15.42 -2.53
CA GLU A 268 25.10 15.24 -3.40
C GLU A 268 24.94 14.09 -4.42
N LEU A 269 23.78 14.09 -5.09
CA LEU A 269 23.37 12.99 -5.97
C LEU A 269 24.33 12.76 -7.14
N ASP A 270 25.03 13.80 -7.59
CA ASP A 270 26.09 13.74 -8.60
C ASP A 270 27.25 12.82 -8.20
N LYS A 271 27.54 12.71 -6.89
CA LYS A 271 28.55 11.78 -6.35
C LYS A 271 27.96 10.40 -6.05
N VAL A 272 26.70 10.35 -5.63
CA VAL A 272 26.01 9.12 -5.21
C VAL A 272 25.64 8.23 -6.39
N ILE A 273 25.11 8.81 -7.47
CA ILE A 273 24.61 8.06 -8.64
C ILE A 273 25.71 7.22 -9.30
N PRO A 274 26.93 7.74 -9.57
CA PRO A 274 28.02 6.93 -10.11
C PRO A 274 28.38 5.71 -9.24
N VAL A 275 28.34 5.87 -7.91
CA VAL A 275 28.60 4.77 -6.98
C VAL A 275 27.49 3.72 -7.07
N LEU A 276 26.22 4.14 -7.04
CA LEU A 276 25.10 3.21 -7.20
C LEU A 276 25.16 2.49 -8.55
N LEU A 277 25.52 3.18 -9.63
CA LEU A 277 25.71 2.58 -10.95
C LEU A 277 26.83 1.54 -10.93
N SER A 278 27.98 1.84 -10.33
CA SER A 278 29.08 0.87 -10.20
C SER A 278 28.67 -0.40 -9.44
N LEU A 279 27.76 -0.27 -8.47
CA LEU A 279 27.22 -1.39 -7.69
C LEU A 279 26.22 -2.25 -8.47
N THR A 280 25.80 -1.84 -9.66
CA THR A 280 24.96 -2.67 -10.54
C THR A 280 25.75 -3.76 -11.26
N ASP A 281 27.08 -3.65 -11.30
CA ASP A 281 27.97 -4.59 -11.98
C ASP A 281 28.14 -5.89 -11.18
N LYS A 282 27.37 -6.93 -11.53
CA LYS A 282 27.37 -8.30 -10.96
C LYS A 282 27.69 -8.36 -9.45
N ASN A 283 27.07 -7.48 -8.68
CA ASN A 283 27.31 -7.30 -7.25
C ASN A 283 26.12 -7.78 -6.41
N LYS A 284 26.36 -8.24 -5.18
CA LYS A 284 25.32 -8.60 -4.21
C LYS A 284 24.30 -7.49 -3.95
N PHE A 285 24.71 -6.22 -4.09
CA PHE A 285 23.84 -5.06 -3.91
C PHE A 285 23.17 -4.54 -5.19
N SER A 286 23.34 -5.21 -6.34
CA SER A 286 22.81 -4.72 -7.63
C SER A 286 21.30 -4.44 -7.62
N PRO A 287 20.41 -5.34 -7.11
CA PRO A 287 18.98 -5.04 -7.04
C PRO A 287 18.66 -3.83 -6.16
N ASN A 288 19.39 -3.66 -5.05
CA ASN A 288 19.22 -2.55 -4.14
C ASN A 288 19.70 -1.22 -4.74
N ALA A 289 20.84 -1.23 -5.42
CA ALA A 289 21.35 -0.05 -6.09
C ALA A 289 20.42 0.42 -7.22
N ILE A 290 19.87 -0.52 -7.99
CA ILE A 290 18.81 -0.24 -8.98
C ILE A 290 17.58 0.38 -8.31
N HIS A 291 17.16 -0.13 -7.13
CA HIS A 291 16.05 0.44 -6.39
C HIS A 291 16.33 1.89 -5.92
N CYS A 292 17.52 2.16 -5.38
CA CYS A 292 17.94 3.51 -4.99
C CYS A 292 17.96 4.47 -6.20
N LEU A 293 18.47 4.03 -7.35
CA LEU A 293 18.47 4.83 -8.58
C LEU A 293 17.05 5.16 -9.05
N LYS A 294 16.10 4.22 -8.92
CA LYS A 294 14.68 4.46 -9.21
C LYS A 294 14.06 5.45 -8.24
N SER A 295 14.36 5.35 -6.94
CA SER A 295 13.79 6.25 -5.93
C SER A 295 14.31 7.68 -6.04
N ILE A 296 15.53 7.89 -6.56
CA ILE A 296 16.04 9.22 -6.92
C ILE A 296 15.17 9.85 -8.03
N GLY A 297 14.63 9.04 -8.93
CA GLY A 297 13.68 9.47 -9.94
C GLY A 297 14.29 10.37 -11.02
N ILE A 298 13.57 11.41 -11.43
CA ILE A 298 13.92 12.32 -12.54
C ILE A 298 15.33 12.92 -12.37
N LYS A 299 15.76 13.18 -11.12
CA LYS A 299 17.09 13.74 -10.83
C LYS A 299 18.25 12.85 -11.27
N ALA A 300 18.02 11.53 -11.44
CA ALA A 300 19.04 10.60 -11.90
C ALA A 300 19.20 10.57 -13.42
N ILE A 301 18.24 11.10 -14.19
CA ILE A 301 18.20 10.97 -15.66
C ILE A 301 19.50 11.39 -16.36
N PRO A 302 20.11 12.55 -16.07
CA PRO A 302 21.31 12.99 -16.79
C PRO A 302 22.46 11.98 -16.66
N GLU A 303 22.71 11.51 -15.45
CA GLU A 303 23.80 10.58 -15.17
C GLU A 303 23.47 9.16 -15.66
N LEU A 304 22.20 8.76 -15.67
CA LEU A 304 21.74 7.50 -16.25
C LEU A 304 21.90 7.48 -17.78
N ILE A 305 21.58 8.57 -18.48
CA ILE A 305 21.83 8.70 -19.92
C ILE A 305 23.33 8.56 -20.20
N LYS A 306 24.16 9.32 -19.48
CA LYS A 306 25.62 9.23 -19.59
C LYS A 306 26.14 7.82 -19.32
N ALA A 307 25.56 7.12 -18.35
CA ALA A 307 25.92 5.75 -18.03
C ALA A 307 25.53 4.76 -19.13
N LEU A 308 24.36 4.94 -19.74
CA LEU A 308 23.89 4.15 -20.87
C LEU A 308 24.74 4.35 -22.12
N GLU A 309 25.18 5.59 -22.40
CA GLU A 309 25.91 5.91 -23.62
C GLU A 309 27.43 5.71 -23.52
N SER A 310 27.98 5.55 -22.31
CA SER A 310 29.42 5.38 -22.10
C SER A 310 29.90 3.99 -22.50
N THR A 311 30.77 3.92 -23.52
CA THR A 311 31.41 2.69 -23.97
C THR A 311 32.40 2.10 -22.96
N ASN A 312 32.85 2.91 -21.99
CA ASN A 312 33.76 2.48 -20.93
C ASN A 312 33.05 1.72 -19.79
N ASN A 313 31.72 1.86 -19.70
CA ASN A 313 30.94 1.14 -18.70
C ASN A 313 30.76 -0.33 -19.09
N SER A 314 30.68 -1.22 -18.10
CA SER A 314 30.32 -2.62 -18.36
C SER A 314 28.90 -2.71 -18.95
N HIS A 315 28.62 -3.79 -19.69
CA HIS A 315 27.27 -4.04 -20.22
C HIS A 315 26.21 -4.11 -19.11
N ASN A 316 26.57 -4.55 -17.89
CA ASN A 316 25.65 -4.57 -16.75
C ASN A 316 25.22 -3.16 -16.34
N ILE A 317 26.18 -2.22 -16.27
CA ILE A 317 25.90 -0.82 -15.92
C ILE A 317 25.00 -0.18 -16.98
N ARG A 318 25.31 -0.39 -18.27
CA ARG A 318 24.48 0.14 -19.38
C ARG A 318 23.08 -0.46 -19.37
N ALA A 319 22.95 -1.76 -19.19
CA ALA A 319 21.66 -2.45 -19.11
C ALA A 319 20.84 -1.99 -17.90
N ALA A 320 21.48 -1.79 -16.74
CA ALA A 320 20.85 -1.24 -15.55
C ALA A 320 20.36 0.20 -15.79
N ALA A 321 21.18 1.05 -16.42
CA ALA A 321 20.79 2.41 -16.76
C ALA A 321 19.56 2.44 -17.69
N ALA A 322 19.54 1.62 -18.76
CA ALA A 322 18.38 1.48 -19.64
C ALA A 322 17.13 1.03 -18.87
N SER A 323 17.27 0.02 -18.00
CA SER A 323 16.16 -0.47 -17.19
C SER A 323 15.60 0.61 -16.24
N VAL A 324 16.48 1.34 -15.55
CA VAL A 324 16.08 2.38 -14.60
C VAL A 324 15.41 3.54 -15.34
N LEU A 325 15.92 3.97 -16.49
CA LEU A 325 15.28 5.01 -17.31
C LEU A 325 13.84 4.62 -17.72
N GLY A 326 13.63 3.37 -18.13
CA GLY A 326 12.29 2.86 -18.43
C GLY A 326 11.36 2.81 -17.22
N ASP A 327 11.90 2.47 -16.04
CA ASP A 327 11.14 2.40 -14.78
C ASP A 327 10.83 3.79 -14.18
N ILE A 328 11.69 4.79 -14.40
CA ILE A 328 11.39 6.19 -14.08
C ILE A 328 10.23 6.71 -14.94
N GLY A 329 10.11 6.21 -16.18
CA GLY A 329 8.98 6.52 -17.05
C GLY A 329 9.03 7.91 -17.68
N SER A 330 10.18 8.59 -17.67
CA SER A 330 10.33 9.90 -18.31
C SER A 330 10.25 9.78 -19.83
N LYS A 331 9.37 10.58 -20.43
CA LYS A 331 9.14 10.66 -21.88
C LYS A 331 9.91 11.81 -22.52
N GLU A 332 10.92 12.32 -21.83
CA GLU A 332 11.82 13.35 -22.37
C GLU A 332 12.53 12.84 -23.62
N HIS A 333 12.74 13.76 -24.57
CA HIS A 333 13.33 13.44 -25.87
C HIS A 333 14.71 12.77 -25.73
N ASP A 334 15.56 13.26 -24.82
CA ASP A 334 16.92 12.73 -24.64
C ASP A 334 16.94 11.32 -24.04
N VAL A 335 15.95 10.98 -23.19
CA VAL A 335 15.76 9.63 -22.67
C VAL A 335 15.39 8.68 -23.81
N ILE A 336 14.39 9.04 -24.60
CA ILE A 336 13.91 8.22 -25.73
C ILE A 336 15.04 8.05 -26.75
N LYS A 337 15.73 9.12 -27.12
CA LYS A 337 16.86 9.08 -28.07
C LYS A 337 17.98 8.16 -27.59
N SER A 338 18.35 8.23 -26.33
CA SER A 338 19.41 7.39 -25.75
C SER A 338 19.01 5.91 -25.71
N LEU A 339 17.75 5.62 -25.37
CA LEU A 339 17.21 4.26 -25.40
C LEU A 339 17.14 3.69 -26.83
N ILE A 340 16.75 4.50 -27.82
CA ILE A 340 16.75 4.10 -29.25
C ILE A 340 18.18 3.75 -29.70
N LYS A 341 19.18 4.56 -29.32
CA LYS A 341 20.59 4.27 -29.62
C LYS A 341 21.03 2.96 -28.98
N ALA A 342 20.59 2.68 -27.76
CA ALA A 342 20.92 1.45 -27.03
C ALA A 342 20.29 0.18 -27.63
N LEU A 343 19.28 0.28 -28.51
CA LEU A 343 18.80 -0.86 -29.31
C LEU A 343 19.88 -1.41 -30.26
N LYS A 344 20.91 -0.60 -30.56
CA LYS A 344 22.06 -0.99 -31.39
C LYS A 344 23.32 -1.23 -30.54
N ASP A 345 23.20 -1.39 -29.22
CA ASP A 345 24.33 -1.70 -28.35
C ASP A 345 24.97 -3.04 -28.74
N THR A 346 26.25 -3.22 -28.49
CA THR A 346 26.97 -4.46 -28.85
C THR A 346 26.56 -5.66 -27.99
N HIS A 347 25.95 -5.44 -26.82
CA HIS A 347 25.59 -6.51 -25.89
C HIS A 347 24.07 -6.72 -25.84
N GLU A 348 23.64 -7.98 -25.98
CA GLU A 348 22.23 -8.37 -26.07
C GLU A 348 21.40 -7.91 -24.87
N ASP A 349 21.93 -8.03 -23.65
CA ASP A 349 21.24 -7.55 -22.44
C ASP A 349 20.88 -6.06 -22.48
N VAL A 350 21.74 -5.23 -23.05
CA VAL A 350 21.50 -3.79 -23.15
C VAL A 350 20.38 -3.52 -24.16
N GLN A 351 20.42 -4.21 -25.31
CA GLN A 351 19.37 -4.13 -26.33
C GLN A 351 18.01 -4.56 -25.77
N TYR A 352 17.98 -5.68 -25.02
CA TYR A 352 16.78 -6.19 -24.38
C TYR A 352 16.21 -5.20 -23.37
N LYS A 353 17.04 -4.64 -22.47
CA LYS A 353 16.59 -3.66 -21.49
C LYS A 353 16.12 -2.36 -22.14
N ALA A 354 16.79 -1.90 -23.19
CA ALA A 354 16.36 -0.74 -23.96
C ALA A 354 14.99 -0.96 -24.63
N THR A 355 14.74 -2.16 -25.16
CA THR A 355 13.46 -2.54 -25.77
C THR A 355 12.33 -2.49 -24.75
N ILE A 356 12.51 -3.15 -23.60
CA ILE A 356 11.53 -3.16 -22.49
C ILE A 356 11.30 -1.74 -21.96
N ALA A 357 12.34 -0.91 -21.88
CA ALA A 357 12.21 0.47 -21.44
C ALA A 357 11.36 1.29 -22.42
N LEU A 358 11.59 1.18 -23.73
CA LEU A 358 10.79 1.87 -24.75
C LEU A 358 9.33 1.39 -24.76
N GLU A 359 9.09 0.09 -24.57
CA GLU A 359 7.75 -0.48 -24.43
C GLU A 359 6.99 0.17 -23.27
N LYS A 360 7.63 0.27 -22.09
CA LYS A 360 7.05 0.92 -20.91
C LYS A 360 6.71 2.40 -21.13
N LEU A 361 7.50 3.10 -21.95
CA LEU A 361 7.23 4.51 -22.29
C LEU A 361 6.06 4.69 -23.28
N GLY A 362 5.70 3.63 -24.01
CA GLY A 362 4.50 3.56 -24.85
C GLY A 362 4.56 4.42 -26.12
N VAL A 363 3.40 4.89 -26.58
CA VAL A 363 3.20 5.55 -27.90
C VAL A 363 4.17 6.71 -28.16
N ALA A 364 4.57 7.46 -27.12
CA ALA A 364 5.53 8.58 -27.24
C ALA A 364 6.93 8.13 -27.70
N ALA A 365 7.35 6.92 -27.31
CA ALA A 365 8.59 6.31 -27.81
C ALA A 365 8.43 5.89 -29.27
N VAL A 366 7.30 5.29 -29.64
CA VAL A 366 7.01 4.81 -30.99
C VAL A 366 6.97 5.96 -32.00
N SER A 367 6.32 7.09 -31.67
CA SER A 367 6.27 8.26 -32.56
C SER A 367 7.67 8.83 -32.85
N THR A 368 8.54 8.82 -31.84
CA THR A 368 9.92 9.32 -31.96
C THR A 368 10.81 8.34 -32.74
N VAL A 369 10.60 7.02 -32.58
CA VAL A 369 11.26 5.99 -33.39
C VAL A 369 10.90 6.14 -34.87
N VAL A 370 9.62 6.35 -35.19
CA VAL A 370 9.13 6.48 -36.58
C VAL A 370 9.64 7.77 -37.25
N GLN A 371 9.91 8.83 -36.49
CA GLN A 371 10.49 10.08 -37.02
C GLN A 371 12.02 10.02 -37.23
N ASN A 372 12.71 9.05 -36.62
CA ASN A 372 14.17 8.90 -36.68
C ASN A 372 14.64 7.67 -37.51
N LEU A 373 13.70 6.93 -38.10
CA LEU A 373 13.93 5.95 -39.18
C LEU A 373 13.82 6.66 -40.53
#